data_AF-A0AAJ7J6F2-F1
#
_entry.id   AF-A0AAJ7J6F2-F1
#
_cell.length_a   1.000
_cell.length_b   1.000
_cell.length_c   1.000
_cell.angle_alpha   90.00
_cell.angle_beta   90.00
_cell.angle_gamma   90.00
#
_symmetry.space_group_name_H-M   'P 1'
#
loop_
_entity.id
_entity.type
_entity.pdbx_description
1 polymer ?
#
loop_
_entity_poly.entity_id
_entity_poly.type
_entity_poly.pdbx_seq_one_letter_code
_entity_poly.pdbx_strand_id
1 'polypeptide(L)'
;MGTRFAAFALKLTSLHDYYLRLLHGNQPIPSGLDMANTVKFCSQMLLSLLKEVREAPLEMVKSEKCDAERMALYPNLDYKQLYNALTQLIDVIPAIHIGLQAFGQALLQCLACLLPFLDHDMIDNIPYLTASTISVLPVEHHQDIVNNLCFYILPFTITRKTEDGSENAASQSIAAVIMMIFQYSSNPAHHCQLLECLMALKPGVVKDLLCVIAYGTAPARASAAKLLFYYWPSFNPNLFDRRAVLMKFANDLTPFVCQRDSCPNAGNAEAGKVCYDHRISITFANETPPPLYLCIECANEIHRTHPNMFYDILHPMQQVSMVCENKNCRATDKSAISVCFSTECASYNGNHPIRYCEQCHNIRHNKRRGGDHVYHTALPHISKMDSQTQTYMIQAIVSLLKEAEPLRFPGSGSGGGGSGGGAGSGSQFDSASLEERQLLGRYGVWLLVGLCTPDQEISIEILGRLLSMLFHWFHVTAYSFDGTKKSLMHLIFSVGNLTLRIFIHLIT
;
A
#
# COMPACT_ATOMS: atom_id res chain seq x y z
N MET A 1 -40.52 8.26 0.18
CA MET A 1 -39.67 7.59 -0.84
C MET A 1 -39.51 8.46 -2.11
N GLY A 2 -40.59 8.90 -2.76
CA GLY A 2 -40.49 9.69 -4.01
C GLY A 2 -39.69 11.01 -3.94
N THR A 3 -39.71 11.72 -2.81
CA THR A 3 -38.94 12.96 -2.62
C THR A 3 -37.43 12.74 -2.49
N ARG A 4 -37.01 11.67 -1.78
CA ARG A 4 -35.59 11.30 -1.66
C ARG A 4 -34.99 10.88 -3.00
N PHE A 5 -35.74 10.10 -3.79
CA PHE A 5 -35.33 9.69 -5.14
C PHE A 5 -35.13 10.89 -6.06
N ALA A 6 -36.11 11.80 -6.14
CA ALA A 6 -36.01 13.00 -6.96
C ALA A 6 -34.85 13.91 -6.54
N ALA A 7 -34.64 14.08 -5.23
CA ALA A 7 -33.52 14.86 -4.71
C ALA A 7 -32.16 14.22 -5.06
N PHE A 8 -32.02 12.89 -4.92
CA PHE A 8 -30.79 12.19 -5.26
C PHE A 8 -30.49 12.28 -6.76
N ALA A 9 -31.48 12.03 -7.62
CA ALA A 9 -31.35 12.16 -9.06
C ALA A 9 -30.94 13.58 -9.49
N LEU A 10 -31.54 14.62 -8.90
CA LEU A 10 -31.18 16.02 -9.15
C LEU A 10 -29.69 16.28 -8.83
N LYS A 11 -29.18 15.71 -7.72
CA LYS A 11 -27.78 15.86 -7.32
C LYS A 11 -26.84 15.15 -8.27
N LEU A 12 -27.20 13.97 -8.77
CA LEU A 12 -26.45 13.30 -9.84
C LEU A 12 -26.39 14.14 -11.12
N THR A 13 -27.50 14.74 -11.53
CA THR A 13 -27.53 15.66 -12.67
C THR A 13 -26.63 16.88 -12.44
N SER A 14 -26.61 17.42 -11.21
CA SER A 14 -25.73 18.54 -10.85
C SER A 14 -24.25 18.15 -10.93
N LEU A 15 -23.86 16.99 -10.41
CA LEU A 15 -22.48 16.49 -10.51
C LEU A 15 -22.03 16.33 -11.97
N HIS A 16 -22.92 15.81 -12.83
CA HIS A 16 -22.63 15.67 -14.25
C HIS A 16 -22.52 17.03 -14.97
N ASP A 17 -23.39 17.99 -14.66
CA ASP A 17 -23.28 19.37 -15.18
C ASP A 17 -21.96 20.03 -14.75
N TYR A 18 -21.54 19.84 -13.49
CA TYR A 18 -20.23 20.31 -13.02
C TYR A 18 -19.08 19.72 -13.82
N TYR A 19 -19.09 18.40 -14.03
CA TYR A 19 -18.09 17.71 -14.86
C TYR A 19 -18.02 18.29 -16.27
N LEU A 20 -19.15 18.41 -16.97
CA LEU A 20 -19.17 18.93 -18.36
C LEU A 20 -18.67 20.38 -18.43
N ARG A 21 -19.01 21.22 -17.45
CA ARG A 21 -18.54 22.62 -17.44
C ARG A 21 -17.06 22.71 -17.17
N LEU A 22 -16.51 21.91 -16.26
CA LEU A 22 -15.06 21.87 -16.00
C LEU A 22 -14.29 21.32 -17.21
N LEU A 23 -14.80 20.24 -17.83
CA LEU A 23 -14.19 19.62 -19.00
C LEU A 23 -14.10 20.58 -20.19
N HIS A 24 -15.13 21.39 -20.42
CA HIS A 24 -15.22 22.31 -21.56
C HIS A 24 -14.85 23.77 -21.22
N GLY A 25 -14.58 24.08 -19.95
CA GLY A 25 -14.30 25.46 -19.50
C GLY A 25 -15.51 26.41 -19.62
N ASN A 26 -16.74 25.89 -19.53
CA ASN A 26 -17.96 26.67 -19.70
C ASN A 26 -18.26 27.55 -18.46
N GLN A 27 -18.66 28.79 -18.69
CA GLN A 27 -19.02 29.74 -17.63
C GLN A 27 -20.50 29.60 -17.19
N PRO A 28 -20.82 29.76 -15.89
CA PRO A 28 -19.88 29.97 -14.79
C PRO A 28 -19.14 28.68 -14.43
N ILE A 29 -17.83 28.78 -14.19
CA ILE A 29 -17.00 27.64 -13.76
C ILE A 29 -17.51 27.16 -12.38
N PRO A 30 -17.79 25.85 -12.22
CA PRO A 30 -18.20 25.28 -10.94
C PRO A 30 -17.18 25.53 -9.82
N SER A 31 -17.66 25.94 -8.65
CA SER A 31 -16.84 26.03 -7.44
C SER A 31 -16.73 24.68 -6.77
N GLY A 32 -15.52 24.34 -6.28
CA GLY A 32 -15.30 23.17 -5.43
C GLY A 32 -16.14 23.18 -4.15
N LEU A 33 -16.56 24.34 -3.65
CA LEU A 33 -17.47 24.43 -2.50
C LEU A 33 -18.87 23.90 -2.84
N ASP A 34 -19.42 24.26 -4.01
CA ASP A 34 -20.75 23.81 -4.45
C ASP A 34 -20.75 22.31 -4.75
N MET A 35 -19.67 21.85 -5.38
CA MET A 35 -19.41 20.44 -5.62
C MET A 35 -19.31 19.68 -4.30
N ALA A 36 -18.54 20.19 -3.32
CA ALA A 36 -18.41 19.58 -2.01
C ALA A 36 -19.76 19.46 -1.30
N ASN A 37 -20.60 20.49 -1.32
CA ASN A 37 -21.93 20.45 -0.72
C ASN A 37 -22.84 19.42 -1.38
N THR A 38 -22.75 19.28 -2.71
CA THR A 38 -23.49 18.27 -3.48
C THR A 38 -23.04 16.86 -3.13
N VAL A 39 -21.73 16.63 -3.05
CA VAL A 39 -21.16 15.33 -2.67
C VAL A 39 -21.46 14.98 -1.21
N LYS A 40 -21.34 15.93 -0.28
CA LYS A 40 -21.70 15.74 1.14
C LYS A 40 -23.17 15.37 1.31
N PHE A 41 -24.07 15.98 0.55
CA PHE A 41 -25.48 15.59 0.54
C PHE A 41 -25.65 14.10 0.15
N CYS A 42 -24.93 13.65 -0.87
CA CYS A 42 -24.94 12.23 -1.26
C CYS A 42 -24.41 11.35 -0.12
N SER A 43 -23.27 11.69 0.50
CA SER A 43 -22.72 10.96 1.64
C SER A 43 -23.71 10.87 2.81
N GLN A 44 -24.35 11.97 3.18
CA GLN A 44 -25.36 12.00 4.24
C GLN A 44 -26.58 11.14 3.91
N MET A 45 -27.02 11.13 2.65
CA MET A 45 -28.10 10.24 2.20
C MET A 45 -27.69 8.78 2.32
N LEU A 46 -26.47 8.42 1.89
CA LEU A 46 -25.94 7.05 2.01
C LEU A 46 -25.85 6.62 3.48
N LEU A 47 -25.31 7.46 4.37
CA LEU A 47 -25.24 7.19 5.80
C LEU A 47 -26.63 7.04 6.42
N SER A 48 -27.59 7.89 6.05
CA SER A 48 -28.98 7.77 6.52
C SER A 48 -29.61 6.45 6.11
N LEU A 49 -29.39 5.99 4.87
CA LEU A 49 -29.90 4.70 4.40
C LEU A 49 -29.21 3.54 5.10
N LEU A 50 -27.89 3.62 5.25
CA LEU A 50 -27.09 2.61 5.91
C LEU A 50 -27.55 2.42 7.37
N LYS A 51 -27.84 3.51 8.09
CA LYS A 51 -28.35 3.49 9.47
C LYS A 51 -29.67 2.73 9.63
N GLU A 52 -30.51 2.69 8.59
CA GLU A 52 -31.82 2.01 8.60
C GLU A 52 -31.67 0.48 8.45
N VAL A 53 -30.52 -0.01 7.95
CA VAL A 53 -30.22 -1.45 7.75
C VAL A 53 -29.85 -2.14 9.07
N ARG A 54 -30.38 -3.34 9.31
CA ARG A 54 -30.15 -4.12 10.54
C ARG A 54 -29.03 -5.15 10.40
N GLU A 55 -28.91 -5.71 9.21
CA GLU A 55 -27.89 -6.65 8.77
C GLU A 55 -26.51 -5.99 8.79
N ALA A 56 -25.43 -6.74 8.56
CA ALA A 56 -24.06 -6.23 8.63
C ALA A 56 -23.46 -6.04 7.21
N PRO A 57 -23.86 -5.00 6.45
CA PRO A 57 -23.48 -4.87 5.04
C PRO A 57 -21.98 -4.78 4.81
N LEU A 58 -21.20 -4.20 5.74
CA LEU A 58 -19.74 -4.18 5.66
C LEU A 58 -19.11 -5.58 5.77
N GLU A 59 -19.69 -6.48 6.56
CA GLU A 59 -19.25 -7.88 6.60
C GLU A 59 -19.70 -8.63 5.34
N MET A 60 -20.88 -8.31 4.80
CA MET A 60 -21.37 -8.88 3.55
C MET A 60 -20.49 -8.47 2.35
N VAL A 61 -19.91 -7.26 2.33
CA VAL A 61 -18.95 -6.82 1.28
C VAL A 61 -17.78 -7.79 1.14
N LYS A 62 -17.36 -8.47 2.21
CA LYS A 62 -16.23 -9.41 2.19
C LYS A 62 -16.54 -10.73 1.46
N SER A 63 -17.75 -10.92 0.93
CA SER A 63 -18.14 -12.15 0.24
C SER A 63 -19.00 -11.84 -0.97
N GLU A 64 -18.52 -12.19 -2.16
CA GLU A 64 -19.23 -11.99 -3.42
C GLU A 64 -20.63 -12.61 -3.44
N LYS A 65 -20.77 -13.79 -2.83
CA LYS A 65 -22.05 -14.50 -2.71
C LYS A 65 -23.13 -13.69 -1.99
N CYS A 66 -22.73 -12.72 -1.18
CA CYS A 66 -23.63 -11.88 -0.40
C CYS A 66 -24.02 -10.59 -1.14
N ASP A 67 -23.49 -10.31 -2.34
CA ASP A 67 -23.72 -9.05 -3.05
C ASP A 67 -25.19 -8.84 -3.39
N ALA A 68 -25.85 -9.84 -3.96
CA ALA A 68 -27.26 -9.75 -4.33
C ALA A 68 -28.16 -9.47 -3.11
N GLU A 69 -27.90 -10.15 -1.99
CA GLU A 69 -28.62 -9.95 -0.73
C GLU A 69 -28.33 -8.57 -0.13
N ARG A 70 -27.05 -8.18 -0.09
CA ARG A 70 -26.60 -6.87 0.42
C ARG A 70 -27.24 -5.73 -0.34
N MET A 71 -27.23 -5.79 -1.67
CA MET A 71 -27.80 -4.73 -2.51
C MET A 71 -29.32 -4.64 -2.37
N ALA A 72 -29.99 -5.75 -2.08
CA ALA A 72 -31.44 -5.77 -1.84
C ALA A 72 -31.86 -5.09 -0.52
N LEU A 73 -30.91 -4.78 0.38
CA LEU A 73 -31.17 -4.06 1.63
C LEU A 73 -31.47 -2.57 1.40
N TYR A 74 -31.12 -2.04 0.24
CA TYR A 74 -31.18 -0.62 -0.06
C TYR A 74 -32.32 -0.27 -1.03
N PRO A 75 -32.85 0.95 -0.99
CA PRO A 75 -33.75 1.41 -2.04
C PRO A 75 -33.04 1.45 -3.40
N ASN A 76 -33.78 1.29 -4.49
CA ASN A 76 -33.26 1.35 -5.86
C ASN A 76 -32.89 2.79 -6.29
N LEU A 77 -31.85 3.35 -5.67
CA LEU A 77 -31.18 4.57 -6.13
C LEU A 77 -30.04 4.22 -7.09
N ASP A 78 -29.63 5.17 -7.92
CA ASP A 78 -28.58 4.96 -8.91
C ASP A 78 -27.17 5.17 -8.31
N TYR A 79 -26.76 4.24 -7.44
CA TYR A 79 -25.45 4.25 -6.78
C TYR A 79 -24.29 4.12 -7.77
N LYS A 80 -24.50 3.38 -8.86
CA LYS A 80 -23.54 3.22 -9.94
C LYS A 80 -23.28 4.55 -10.66
N GLN A 81 -24.33 5.32 -10.94
CA GLN A 81 -24.15 6.64 -11.53
C GLN A 81 -23.45 7.62 -10.59
N LEU A 82 -23.65 7.51 -9.27
CA LEU A 82 -22.85 8.27 -8.31
C LEU A 82 -21.36 7.92 -8.41
N TYR A 83 -21.02 6.62 -8.38
CA TYR A 83 -19.64 6.14 -8.57
C TYR A 83 -19.01 6.68 -9.87
N ASN A 84 -19.73 6.58 -10.98
CA ASN A 84 -19.28 7.06 -12.28
C ASN A 84 -19.06 8.59 -12.28
N ALA A 85 -19.98 9.35 -11.68
CA ALA A 85 -19.85 10.79 -11.57
C ALA A 85 -18.62 11.19 -10.73
N LEU A 86 -18.37 10.52 -9.60
CA LEU A 86 -17.18 10.78 -8.78
C LEU A 86 -15.89 10.44 -9.55
N THR A 87 -15.89 9.33 -10.30
CA THR A 87 -14.76 8.92 -11.14
C THR A 87 -14.45 9.98 -12.20
N GLN A 88 -15.46 10.44 -12.95
CA GLN A 88 -15.31 11.49 -13.96
C GLN A 88 -14.84 12.82 -13.35
N LEU A 89 -15.31 13.15 -12.15
CA LEU A 89 -14.90 14.38 -11.47
C LEU A 89 -13.42 14.35 -11.07
N ILE A 90 -12.85 13.18 -10.75
CA ILE A 90 -11.42 13.05 -10.43
C ILE A 90 -10.55 13.52 -11.59
N ASP A 91 -10.92 13.19 -12.83
CA ASP A 91 -10.15 13.57 -14.03
C ASP A 91 -10.12 15.09 -14.27
N VAL A 92 -11.10 15.83 -13.75
CA VAL A 92 -11.21 17.29 -13.90
C VAL A 92 -10.87 18.07 -12.64
N ILE A 93 -10.43 17.41 -11.56
CA ILE A 93 -9.97 18.06 -10.32
C ILE A 93 -8.97 19.20 -10.58
N PRO A 94 -7.96 19.05 -11.46
CA PRO A 94 -6.99 20.13 -11.73
C PRO A 94 -7.61 21.43 -12.26
N ALA A 95 -8.84 21.39 -12.80
CA ALA A 95 -9.57 22.56 -13.28
C ALA A 95 -10.32 23.32 -12.15
N ILE A 96 -10.34 22.79 -10.92
CA ILE A 96 -11.03 23.41 -9.79
C ILE A 96 -10.12 24.47 -9.15
N HIS A 97 -10.48 25.74 -9.27
CA HIS A 97 -9.67 26.85 -8.75
C HIS A 97 -10.04 27.30 -7.33
N ILE A 98 -11.30 27.11 -6.91
CA ILE A 98 -11.81 27.58 -5.61
C ILE A 98 -12.44 26.39 -4.88
N GLY A 99 -12.16 26.22 -3.59
CA GLY A 99 -12.82 25.21 -2.76
C GLY A 99 -12.32 23.77 -2.97
N LEU A 100 -11.18 23.57 -3.65
CA LEU A 100 -10.60 22.25 -3.89
C LEU A 100 -10.42 21.45 -2.60
N GLN A 101 -10.01 22.11 -1.51
CA GLN A 101 -9.80 21.45 -0.22
C GLN A 101 -11.08 20.82 0.35
N ALA A 102 -12.19 21.56 0.31
CA ALA A 102 -13.49 21.07 0.75
C ALA A 102 -14.02 19.96 -0.16
N PHE A 103 -13.77 20.07 -1.47
CA PHE A 103 -14.18 19.05 -2.44
C PHE A 103 -13.41 17.74 -2.25
N GLY A 104 -12.09 17.80 -2.11
CA GLY A 104 -11.24 16.63 -1.86
C GLY A 104 -11.70 15.84 -0.63
N GLN A 105 -11.96 16.53 0.48
CA GLN A 105 -12.49 15.90 1.69
C GLN A 105 -13.85 15.23 1.45
N ALA A 106 -14.78 15.94 0.81
CA ALA A 106 -16.12 15.42 0.53
C ALA A 106 -16.07 14.20 -0.42
N LEU A 107 -15.20 14.24 -1.43
CA LEU A 107 -14.97 13.17 -2.39
C LEU A 107 -14.48 11.90 -1.69
N LEU A 108 -13.41 11.99 -0.89
CA LEU A 108 -12.85 10.85 -0.17
C LEU A 108 -13.87 10.22 0.79
N GLN A 109 -14.56 11.05 1.56
CA GLN A 109 -15.64 10.60 2.44
C GLN A 109 -16.76 9.88 1.67
N CYS A 110 -17.15 10.40 0.50
CA CYS A 110 -18.19 9.80 -0.32
C CYS A 110 -17.77 8.45 -0.89
N LEU A 111 -16.52 8.30 -1.34
CA LEU A 111 -16.00 7.01 -1.82
C LEU A 111 -16.09 5.93 -0.74
N ALA A 112 -15.71 6.25 0.51
CA ALA A 112 -15.85 5.33 1.63
C ALA A 112 -17.32 5.03 1.99
N CYS A 113 -18.20 6.05 2.02
CA CYS A 113 -19.63 5.86 2.27
C CYS A 113 -20.32 5.02 1.19
N LEU A 114 -19.81 5.04 -0.04
CA LEU A 114 -20.42 4.37 -1.19
C LEU A 114 -20.13 2.86 -1.21
N LEU A 115 -19.02 2.42 -0.61
CA LEU A 115 -18.56 1.02 -0.65
C LEU A 115 -19.66 -0.03 -0.37
N PRO A 116 -20.53 0.10 0.67
CA PRO A 116 -21.57 -0.89 0.94
C PRO A 116 -22.65 -0.99 -0.13
N PHE A 117 -22.80 0.02 -0.99
CA PHE A 117 -23.85 0.14 -2.00
C PHE A 117 -23.43 -0.32 -3.40
N LEU A 118 -22.15 -0.69 -3.58
CA LEU A 118 -21.59 -1.03 -4.88
C LEU A 118 -21.65 -2.51 -5.19
N ASP A 119 -21.73 -2.83 -6.48
CA ASP A 119 -21.58 -4.19 -7.00
C ASP A 119 -20.10 -4.60 -7.07
N HIS A 120 -19.87 -5.86 -7.46
CA HIS A 120 -18.55 -6.47 -7.50
C HIS A 120 -17.51 -5.66 -8.31
N ASP A 121 -17.85 -5.26 -9.54
CA ASP A 121 -16.91 -4.60 -10.45
C ASP A 121 -16.43 -3.26 -9.88
N MET A 122 -17.34 -2.48 -9.28
CA MET A 122 -16.99 -1.20 -8.68
C MET A 122 -16.22 -1.35 -7.36
N ILE A 123 -16.55 -2.36 -6.54
CA ILE A 123 -15.83 -2.66 -5.28
C ILE A 123 -14.36 -2.95 -5.58
N ASP A 124 -14.09 -3.75 -6.61
CA ASP A 124 -12.73 -4.16 -6.95
C ASP A 124 -11.86 -2.98 -7.43
N ASN A 125 -12.47 -1.95 -8.00
CA ASN A 125 -11.78 -0.76 -8.52
C ASN A 125 -11.61 0.37 -7.50
N ILE A 126 -12.43 0.43 -6.44
CA ILE A 126 -12.39 1.51 -5.44
C ILE A 126 -10.99 1.74 -4.82
N PRO A 127 -10.20 0.69 -4.47
CA PRO A 127 -8.87 0.90 -3.89
C PRO A 127 -7.95 1.69 -4.81
N TYR A 128 -7.90 1.30 -6.10
CA TYR A 128 -7.10 2.00 -7.09
C TYR A 128 -7.63 3.41 -7.37
N LEU A 129 -8.95 3.58 -7.49
CA LEU A 129 -9.58 4.88 -7.68
C LEU A 129 -9.26 5.85 -6.54
N THR A 130 -9.31 5.37 -5.29
CA THR A 130 -8.99 6.19 -4.12
C THR A 130 -7.50 6.53 -4.10
N ALA A 131 -6.64 5.55 -4.39
CA ALA A 131 -5.20 5.78 -4.48
C ALA A 131 -4.84 6.78 -5.59
N SER A 132 -5.53 6.76 -6.73
CA SER A 132 -5.22 7.64 -7.85
C SER A 132 -5.49 9.13 -7.56
N THR A 133 -6.40 9.42 -6.63
CA THR A 133 -6.67 10.81 -6.20
C THR A 133 -5.44 11.52 -5.64
N ILE A 134 -4.43 10.80 -5.13
CA ILE A 134 -3.17 11.38 -4.67
C ILE A 134 -2.41 12.13 -5.77
N SER A 135 -2.65 11.80 -7.04
CA SER A 135 -1.97 12.44 -8.17
C SER A 135 -2.56 13.80 -8.55
N VAL A 136 -3.79 14.09 -8.09
CA VAL A 136 -4.55 15.30 -8.47
C VAL A 136 -5.00 16.14 -7.28
N LEU A 137 -5.11 15.55 -6.09
CA LEU A 137 -5.41 16.27 -4.87
C LEU A 137 -4.15 16.92 -4.27
N PRO A 138 -4.29 18.03 -3.53
CA PRO A 138 -3.19 18.67 -2.82
C PRO A 138 -2.54 17.77 -1.76
N VAL A 139 -1.29 18.09 -1.39
CA VAL A 139 -0.48 17.32 -0.42
C VAL A 139 -1.15 17.24 0.95
N GLU A 140 -1.96 18.23 1.31
CA GLU A 140 -2.73 18.26 2.56
C GLU A 140 -3.70 17.07 2.69
N HIS A 141 -4.20 16.51 1.59
CA HIS A 141 -5.07 15.31 1.60
C HIS A 141 -4.30 14.00 1.58
N HIS A 142 -2.97 13.99 1.42
CA HIS A 142 -2.23 12.72 1.28
C HIS A 142 -2.44 11.79 2.48
N GLN A 143 -2.47 12.33 3.69
CA GLN A 143 -2.75 11.56 4.90
C GLN A 143 -4.21 11.05 4.91
N ASP A 144 -5.18 11.86 4.46
CA ASP A 144 -6.60 11.47 4.37
C ASP A 144 -6.84 10.37 3.34
N ILE A 145 -6.11 10.39 2.21
CA ILE A 145 -6.15 9.34 1.18
C ILE A 145 -5.64 8.03 1.75
N VAL A 146 -4.47 8.05 2.41
CA VAL A 146 -3.87 6.86 3.02
C VAL A 146 -4.77 6.33 4.14
N ASN A 147 -5.36 7.21 4.95
CA ASN A 147 -6.34 6.83 5.96
C ASN A 147 -7.59 6.19 5.34
N ASN A 148 -8.14 6.76 4.26
CA ASN A 148 -9.26 6.19 3.52
C ASN A 148 -8.96 4.76 3.04
N LEU A 149 -7.80 4.58 2.41
CA LEU A 149 -7.33 3.27 1.97
C LEU A 149 -7.23 2.30 3.14
N CYS A 150 -6.48 2.65 4.19
CA CYS A 150 -6.10 1.72 5.25
C CYS A 150 -7.23 1.37 6.21
N PHE A 151 -8.14 2.31 6.47
CA PHE A 151 -9.14 2.17 7.54
C PHE A 151 -10.57 1.92 7.02
N TYR A 152 -10.87 2.28 5.77
CA TYR A 152 -12.25 2.24 5.25
C TYR A 152 -12.42 1.36 4.03
N ILE A 153 -11.38 1.19 3.21
CA ILE A 153 -11.50 0.56 1.90
C ILE A 153 -10.82 -0.80 1.87
N LEU A 154 -9.50 -0.85 2.03
CA LEU A 154 -8.70 -2.07 1.90
C LEU A 154 -9.20 -3.20 2.84
N PRO A 155 -9.57 -2.94 4.11
CA PRO A 155 -10.03 -4.01 5.01
C PRO A 155 -11.22 -4.82 4.49
N PHE A 156 -12.03 -4.26 3.59
CA PHE A 156 -13.23 -4.91 3.06
C PHE A 156 -13.10 -5.33 1.59
N THR A 157 -12.20 -4.70 0.81
CA THR A 157 -12.04 -4.99 -0.62
C THR A 157 -11.04 -6.11 -0.87
N ILE A 158 -9.84 -6.06 -0.29
CA ILE A 158 -8.79 -7.03 -0.62
C ILE A 158 -8.96 -8.37 0.11
N THR A 159 -9.67 -8.37 1.25
CA THR A 159 -10.01 -9.58 2.00
C THR A 159 -11.26 -10.29 1.45
N ARG A 160 -11.88 -9.72 0.42
CA ARG A 160 -13.12 -10.21 -0.17
C ARG A 160 -12.93 -11.58 -0.83
N LYS A 161 -13.82 -12.52 -0.53
CA LYS A 161 -13.81 -13.87 -1.11
C LYS A 161 -14.65 -13.89 -2.37
N THR A 162 -14.05 -14.33 -3.48
CA THR A 162 -14.76 -14.58 -4.74
C THR A 162 -15.52 -15.92 -4.68
N GLU A 163 -16.49 -16.10 -5.57
CA GLU A 163 -17.28 -17.34 -5.57
C GLU A 163 -16.46 -18.60 -5.90
N ASP A 164 -15.48 -18.44 -6.79
CA ASP A 164 -14.56 -19.47 -7.28
C ASP A 164 -13.35 -19.69 -6.36
N GLY A 165 -13.20 -18.86 -5.32
CA GLY A 165 -12.09 -18.92 -4.36
C GLY A 165 -10.75 -18.41 -4.90
N SER A 166 -10.75 -17.76 -6.07
CA SER A 166 -9.57 -17.09 -6.62
C SER A 166 -9.25 -15.77 -5.88
N GLU A 167 -8.08 -15.21 -6.17
CA GLU A 167 -7.71 -13.89 -5.65
C GLU A 167 -8.54 -12.80 -6.37
N ASN A 168 -9.28 -11.98 -5.62
CA ASN A 168 -10.10 -10.89 -6.16
C ASN A 168 -9.26 -9.82 -6.89
N ALA A 169 -9.87 -9.05 -7.80
CA ALA A 169 -9.12 -8.09 -8.63
C ALA A 169 -8.61 -6.89 -7.81
N ALA A 170 -9.30 -6.51 -6.72
CA ALA A 170 -8.77 -5.54 -5.75
C ALA A 170 -7.41 -5.99 -5.18
N SER A 171 -7.26 -7.26 -4.82
CA SER A 171 -6.03 -7.83 -4.28
C SER A 171 -4.94 -7.94 -5.34
N GLN A 172 -5.30 -8.26 -6.59
CA GLN A 172 -4.36 -8.30 -7.71
C GLN A 172 -3.85 -6.90 -8.11
N SER A 173 -4.63 -5.85 -7.90
CA SER A 173 -4.26 -4.46 -8.24
C SER A 173 -3.41 -3.76 -7.17
N ILE A 174 -3.06 -4.44 -6.07
CA ILE A 174 -2.31 -3.83 -4.96
C ILE A 174 -0.96 -3.26 -5.38
N ALA A 175 -0.24 -3.90 -6.30
CA ALA A 175 0.99 -3.35 -6.85
C ALA A 175 0.78 -1.95 -7.45
N ALA A 176 -0.34 -1.71 -8.13
CA ALA A 176 -0.68 -0.39 -8.69
C ALA A 176 -1.04 0.62 -7.59
N VAL A 177 -1.77 0.21 -6.55
CA VAL A 177 -2.05 1.05 -5.37
C VAL A 177 -0.75 1.50 -4.70
N ILE A 178 0.19 0.56 -4.47
CA ILE A 178 1.51 0.85 -3.91
C ILE A 178 2.27 1.83 -4.82
N MET A 179 2.28 1.60 -6.14
CA MET A 179 2.94 2.48 -7.11
C MET A 179 2.41 3.92 -7.01
N MET A 180 1.09 4.11 -6.96
CA MET A 180 0.49 5.46 -6.86
C MET A 180 0.95 6.17 -5.58
N ILE A 181 0.82 5.53 -4.42
CA ILE A 181 1.18 6.18 -3.15
C ILE A 181 2.69 6.44 -3.08
N PHE A 182 3.52 5.51 -3.56
CA PHE A 182 4.98 5.66 -3.48
C PHE A 182 5.53 6.66 -4.49
N GLN A 183 4.83 6.87 -5.61
CA GLN A 183 5.22 7.83 -6.63
C GLN A 183 4.91 9.27 -6.23
N TYR A 184 3.71 9.52 -5.71
CA TYR A 184 3.20 10.87 -5.49
C TYR A 184 3.35 11.36 -4.05
N SER A 185 3.49 10.44 -3.09
CA SER A 185 3.76 10.82 -1.70
C SER A 185 5.25 10.82 -1.40
N SER A 186 5.77 11.96 -0.93
CA SER A 186 7.16 12.07 -0.45
C SER A 186 7.33 11.70 1.01
N ASN A 187 6.24 11.51 1.77
CA ASN A 187 6.29 11.19 3.19
C ASN A 187 6.46 9.67 3.41
N PRO A 188 7.59 9.22 3.99
CA PRO A 188 7.82 7.80 4.24
C PRO A 188 6.81 7.18 5.23
N ALA A 189 6.20 7.99 6.10
CA ALA A 189 5.18 7.53 7.03
C ALA A 189 3.93 7.01 6.30
N HIS A 190 3.51 7.69 5.21
CA HIS A 190 2.41 7.23 4.36
C HIS A 190 2.72 5.88 3.71
N HIS A 191 3.97 5.68 3.27
CA HIS A 191 4.39 4.43 2.66
C HIS A 191 4.36 3.27 3.66
N CYS A 192 4.81 3.51 4.89
CA CYS A 192 4.80 2.51 5.96
C CYS A 192 3.38 2.18 6.41
N GLN A 193 2.52 3.18 6.60
CA GLN A 193 1.12 2.97 6.98
C GLN A 193 0.39 2.08 5.96
N LEU A 194 0.53 2.39 4.66
CA LEU A 194 -0.05 1.58 3.60
C LEU A 194 0.51 0.15 3.65
N LEU A 195 1.83 0.01 3.70
CA LEU A 195 2.46 -1.31 3.61
C LEU A 195 2.13 -2.20 4.81
N GLU A 196 2.13 -1.65 6.03
CA GLU A 196 1.74 -2.39 7.23
C GLU A 196 0.26 -2.75 7.24
N CYS A 197 -0.62 -1.87 6.73
CA CYS A 197 -2.02 -2.20 6.50
C CYS A 197 -2.16 -3.40 5.56
N LEU A 198 -1.48 -3.38 4.41
CA LEU A 198 -1.50 -4.49 3.45
C LEU A 198 -0.94 -5.77 4.05
N MET A 199 0.16 -5.68 4.81
CA MET A 199 0.76 -6.83 5.48
C MET A 199 -0.13 -7.44 6.57
N ALA A 200 -1.04 -6.65 7.15
CA ALA A 200 -2.06 -7.14 8.08
C ALA A 200 -3.25 -7.81 7.39
N LEU A 201 -3.55 -7.43 6.14
CA LEU A 201 -4.77 -7.86 5.43
C LEU A 201 -4.56 -9.02 4.47
N LYS A 202 -3.40 -9.13 3.81
CA LYS A 202 -3.12 -10.22 2.86
C LYS A 202 -1.72 -10.81 3.02
N PRO A 203 -1.54 -12.13 2.80
CA PRO A 203 -0.22 -12.72 2.63
C PRO A 203 0.40 -12.27 1.30
N GLY A 204 1.70 -12.50 1.12
CA GLY A 204 2.34 -12.35 -0.19
C GLY A 204 2.57 -10.91 -0.67
N VAL A 205 2.41 -9.90 0.20
CA VAL A 205 2.67 -8.47 -0.12
C VAL A 205 4.08 -8.24 -0.69
N VAL A 206 5.04 -9.11 -0.34
CA VAL A 206 6.39 -9.08 -0.93
C VAL A 206 6.38 -9.25 -2.46
N LYS A 207 5.45 -10.02 -3.02
CA LYS A 207 5.26 -10.18 -4.46
C LYS A 207 4.82 -8.86 -5.10
N ASP A 208 3.90 -8.15 -4.45
CA ASP A 208 3.43 -6.84 -4.89
C ASP A 208 4.60 -5.82 -4.87
N LEU A 209 5.41 -5.80 -3.80
CA LEU A 209 6.62 -4.97 -3.72
C LEU A 209 7.64 -5.31 -4.82
N LEU A 210 7.90 -6.59 -5.09
CA LEU A 210 8.80 -7.01 -6.17
C LEU A 210 8.28 -6.53 -7.54
N CYS A 211 6.97 -6.58 -7.76
CA CYS A 211 6.34 -6.02 -8.97
C CYS A 211 6.58 -4.50 -9.08
N VAL A 212 6.43 -3.76 -7.98
CA VAL A 212 6.72 -2.32 -7.94
C VAL A 212 8.19 -2.03 -8.23
N ILE A 213 9.12 -2.79 -7.66
CA ILE A 213 10.55 -2.61 -7.91
C ILE A 213 10.89 -2.91 -9.38
N ALA A 214 10.30 -3.98 -9.92
CA ALA A 214 10.50 -4.40 -11.31
C ALA A 214 10.02 -3.34 -12.31
N TYR A 215 8.77 -2.87 -12.16
CA TYR A 215 8.07 -2.13 -13.23
C TYR A 215 7.62 -0.72 -12.86
N GLY A 216 7.76 -0.30 -11.60
CA GLY A 216 7.35 1.02 -11.15
C GLY A 216 8.21 2.16 -11.71
N THR A 217 7.77 3.40 -11.48
CA THR A 217 8.58 4.60 -11.74
C THR A 217 9.78 4.66 -10.79
N ALA A 218 10.79 5.48 -11.10
CA ALA A 218 12.00 5.58 -10.29
C ALA A 218 11.71 5.93 -8.80
N PRO A 219 10.83 6.91 -8.47
CA PRO A 219 10.47 7.19 -7.08
C PRO A 219 9.76 6.00 -6.40
N ALA A 220 8.81 5.36 -7.10
CA ALA A 220 8.08 4.23 -6.55
C ALA A 220 9.00 3.01 -6.29
N ARG A 221 9.89 2.72 -7.24
CA ARG A 221 10.92 1.67 -7.11
C ARG A 221 11.83 1.95 -5.92
N ALA A 222 12.29 3.19 -5.77
CA ALA A 222 13.19 3.57 -4.68
C ALA A 222 12.56 3.32 -3.31
N SER A 223 11.32 3.79 -3.11
CA SER A 223 10.55 3.59 -1.88
C SER A 223 10.27 2.11 -1.62
N ALA A 224 9.84 1.37 -2.65
CA ALA A 224 9.58 -0.06 -2.53
C ALA A 224 10.82 -0.88 -2.16
N ALA A 225 11.98 -0.58 -2.76
CA ALA A 225 13.22 -1.25 -2.42
C ALA A 225 13.66 -0.92 -0.99
N LYS A 226 13.59 0.35 -0.57
CA LYS A 226 13.89 0.76 0.82
C LYS A 226 13.01 -0.01 1.83
N LEU A 227 11.71 -0.12 1.58
CA LEU A 227 10.79 -0.84 2.48
C LEU A 227 10.92 -2.36 2.42
N LEU A 228 11.22 -2.94 1.26
CA LEU A 228 11.52 -4.38 1.15
C LEU A 228 12.69 -4.75 2.07
N PHE A 229 13.79 -3.99 2.01
CA PHE A 229 14.97 -4.23 2.86
C PHE A 229 14.73 -3.87 4.34
N TYR A 230 13.77 -2.99 4.62
CA TYR A 230 13.38 -2.66 6.00
C TYR A 230 12.56 -3.79 6.65
N TYR A 231 11.49 -4.28 6.00
CA TYR A 231 10.60 -5.29 6.59
C TYR A 231 11.09 -6.74 6.42
N TRP A 232 11.89 -7.05 5.39
CA TRP A 232 12.49 -8.38 5.12
C TRP A 232 14.01 -8.45 5.33
N PRO A 233 14.58 -8.06 6.48
CA PRO A 233 16.02 -7.86 6.62
C PRO A 233 16.87 -9.16 6.67
N SER A 234 16.29 -10.34 6.52
CA SER A 234 17.00 -11.64 6.53
C SER A 234 17.94 -11.86 5.34
N PHE A 235 18.12 -10.87 4.46
CA PHE A 235 19.12 -10.88 3.39
C PHE A 235 20.54 -10.81 3.97
N ASN A 236 21.12 -11.98 4.24
CA ASN A 236 22.51 -12.23 4.64
C ASN A 236 23.10 -11.27 5.73
N PRO A 237 23.21 -11.73 6.99
CA PRO A 237 23.66 -10.90 8.12
C PRO A 237 25.11 -10.39 8.02
N ASN A 238 25.91 -10.92 7.07
CA ASN A 238 27.34 -10.63 6.90
C ASN A 238 27.65 -9.61 5.78
N LEU A 239 26.67 -9.23 4.95
CA LEU A 239 26.87 -8.32 3.80
C LEU A 239 26.57 -6.85 4.09
N PHE A 240 26.04 -6.56 5.27
CA PHE A 240 25.20 -5.40 5.50
C PHE A 240 25.85 -4.41 6.50
N ASP A 241 26.09 -3.17 6.08
CA ASP A 241 26.37 -2.08 7.03
C ASP A 241 25.03 -1.60 7.62
N ARG A 242 24.67 -2.21 8.75
CA ARG A 242 23.35 -2.12 9.42
C ARG A 242 22.89 -0.70 9.76
N ARG A 243 23.80 0.27 9.83
CA ARG A 243 23.46 1.66 10.14
C ARG A 243 22.99 2.46 8.91
N ALA A 244 23.31 2.02 7.70
CA ALA A 244 23.01 2.76 6.48
C ALA A 244 21.57 2.60 5.97
N VAL A 245 20.86 1.54 6.38
CA VAL A 245 19.50 1.20 5.89
C VAL A 245 18.42 1.39 6.97
N LEU A 246 18.81 1.59 8.23
CA LEU A 246 17.90 1.97 9.32
C LEU A 246 17.46 3.42 9.14
N MET A 247 16.67 3.71 8.10
CA MET A 247 15.87 4.92 8.02
C MET A 247 14.85 4.88 9.17
N LYS A 248 14.79 5.97 9.94
CA LYS A 248 13.75 6.16 10.97
C LYS A 248 12.43 6.49 10.27
N PHE A 249 11.73 5.46 9.79
CA PHE A 249 10.43 5.62 9.15
C PHE A 249 9.30 6.01 10.13
N ALA A 250 9.47 5.74 11.43
CA ALA A 250 8.40 5.81 12.41
C ALA A 250 8.16 7.19 13.07
N ASN A 251 9.10 8.15 12.94
CA ASN A 251 9.02 9.39 13.72
C ASN A 251 7.92 10.36 13.27
N ASP A 252 7.47 10.26 12.02
CA ASP A 252 6.49 11.19 11.42
C ASP A 252 5.10 10.55 11.24
N LEU A 253 4.88 9.35 11.80
CA LEU A 253 3.60 8.68 11.68
C LEU A 253 2.58 9.34 12.61
N THR A 254 1.57 9.97 12.02
CA THR A 254 0.47 10.57 12.78
C THR A 254 -0.51 9.47 13.20
N PRO A 255 -0.78 9.28 14.50
CA PRO A 255 -1.74 8.27 14.93
C PRO A 255 -3.14 8.60 14.42
N PHE A 256 -3.88 7.57 14.01
CA PHE A 256 -5.30 7.75 13.72
C PHE A 256 -6.04 8.06 15.02
N VAL A 257 -6.85 9.11 15.04
CA VAL A 257 -7.46 9.63 16.28
C VAL A 257 -8.91 9.18 16.45
N CYS A 258 -9.38 9.24 17.68
CA CYS A 258 -10.77 8.96 18.05
C CYS A 258 -11.75 9.84 17.26
N GLN A 259 -12.77 9.19 16.69
CA GLN A 259 -13.72 9.83 15.77
C GLN A 259 -15.07 10.13 16.40
N ARG A 260 -15.26 9.79 17.68
CA ARG A 260 -16.51 10.11 18.38
C ARG A 260 -16.68 11.63 18.45
N ASP A 261 -17.81 12.13 17.96
CA ASP A 261 -18.13 13.57 17.91
C ASP A 261 -18.06 14.24 19.30
N SER A 262 -18.39 13.48 20.34
CA SER A 262 -18.40 13.89 21.76
C SER A 262 -17.18 13.41 22.55
N CYS A 263 -16.05 13.10 21.89
CA CYS A 263 -14.83 12.72 22.59
C CYS A 263 -14.30 13.88 23.44
N PRO A 264 -14.03 13.70 24.75
CA PRO A 264 -13.50 14.76 25.60
C PRO A 264 -12.09 15.21 25.20
N ASN A 265 -11.35 14.33 24.50
CA ASN A 265 -9.97 14.54 24.05
C ASN A 265 -9.89 14.56 22.51
N ALA A 266 -10.91 15.10 21.83
CA ALA A 266 -10.98 15.16 20.37
C ALA A 266 -9.72 15.78 19.77
N GLY A 267 -9.21 15.17 18.70
CA GLY A 267 -7.99 15.60 18.00
C GLY A 267 -6.67 15.13 18.63
N ASN A 268 -6.66 14.69 19.89
CA ASN A 268 -5.43 14.25 20.58
C ASN A 268 -5.46 12.78 21.02
N ALA A 269 -6.64 12.17 21.17
CA ALA A 269 -6.76 10.80 21.63
C ALA A 269 -6.55 9.80 20.47
N GLU A 270 -5.46 9.04 20.52
CA GLU A 270 -5.19 7.94 19.59
C GLU A 270 -6.30 6.88 19.66
N ALA A 271 -6.72 6.39 18.48
CA ALA A 271 -7.64 5.29 18.36
C ALA A 271 -6.95 3.97 18.71
N GLY A 272 -7.47 3.25 19.70
CA GLY A 272 -7.00 1.93 20.08
C GLY A 272 -8.00 0.81 19.79
N LYS A 273 -9.24 1.16 19.44
CA LYS A 273 -10.33 0.22 19.18
C LYS A 273 -11.11 0.60 17.92
N VAL A 274 -11.58 -0.40 17.18
CA VAL A 274 -12.44 -0.24 16.00
C VAL A 274 -13.77 -0.97 16.19
N CYS A 275 -14.86 -0.39 15.70
CA CYS A 275 -16.20 -0.96 15.67
C CYS A 275 -16.71 -1.04 14.23
N TYR A 276 -16.96 -2.25 13.74
CA TYR A 276 -17.44 -2.50 12.37
C TYR A 276 -18.96 -2.36 12.21
N ASP A 277 -19.71 -2.22 13.31
CA ASP A 277 -21.15 -1.97 13.25
C ASP A 277 -21.44 -0.55 12.78
N HIS A 278 -22.11 -0.44 11.64
CA HIS A 278 -22.42 0.84 11.01
C HIS A 278 -23.44 1.65 11.80
N ARG A 279 -24.36 1.02 12.54
CA ARG A 279 -25.39 1.73 13.31
C ARG A 279 -24.77 2.40 14.52
N ILE A 280 -23.87 1.72 15.22
CA ILE A 280 -23.06 2.30 16.29
C ILE A 280 -22.20 3.42 15.69
N SER A 281 -21.52 3.16 14.57
CA SER A 281 -20.66 4.14 13.91
C SER A 281 -21.39 5.45 13.63
N ILE A 282 -22.52 5.39 12.92
CA ILE A 282 -23.32 6.55 12.52
C ILE A 282 -24.02 7.21 13.73
N THR A 283 -24.19 6.49 14.84
CA THR A 283 -24.78 7.06 16.06
C THR A 283 -23.78 7.93 16.82
N PHE A 284 -22.50 7.58 16.81
CA PHE A 284 -21.46 8.29 17.57
C PHE A 284 -20.53 9.18 16.71
N ALA A 285 -20.59 9.04 15.39
CA ALA A 285 -19.93 9.88 14.41
C ALA A 285 -20.83 10.01 13.18
N ASN A 286 -21.67 11.06 13.14
CA ASN A 286 -22.80 11.13 12.20
C ASN A 286 -22.41 11.53 10.76
N GLU A 287 -21.24 12.15 10.59
CA GLU A 287 -20.71 12.58 9.30
C GLU A 287 -19.57 11.67 8.80
N THR A 288 -19.15 10.63 9.52
CA THR A 288 -18.05 9.77 9.07
C THR A 288 -18.55 8.43 8.53
N PRO A 289 -17.89 7.86 7.50
CA PRO A 289 -18.17 6.51 7.06
C PRO A 289 -17.84 5.51 8.18
N PRO A 290 -18.61 4.42 8.34
CA PRO A 290 -18.17 3.26 9.11
C PRO A 290 -16.93 2.60 8.47
N PRO A 291 -16.03 1.96 9.25
CA PRO A 291 -16.14 1.66 10.68
C PRO A 291 -15.72 2.81 11.60
N LEU A 292 -16.14 2.75 12.86
CA LEU A 292 -15.86 3.76 13.88
C LEU A 292 -14.58 3.44 14.66
N TYR A 293 -13.63 4.37 14.64
CA TYR A 293 -12.37 4.28 15.39
C TYR A 293 -12.42 5.12 16.66
N LEU A 294 -12.03 4.52 17.79
CA LEU A 294 -12.21 5.09 19.11
C LEU A 294 -10.95 4.96 19.95
N CYS A 295 -10.70 5.97 20.79
CA CYS A 295 -9.80 5.80 21.92
C CYS A 295 -10.38 4.79 22.92
N ILE A 296 -9.51 4.21 23.74
CA ILE A 296 -9.87 3.15 24.70
C ILE A 296 -10.99 3.63 25.65
N GLU A 297 -10.94 4.89 26.10
CA GLU A 297 -11.94 5.47 27.00
C GLU A 297 -13.33 5.53 26.37
N CYS A 298 -13.44 6.06 25.14
CA CYS A 298 -14.71 6.14 24.42
C CYS A 298 -15.25 4.74 24.07
N ALA A 299 -14.38 3.82 23.68
CA ALA A 299 -14.76 2.44 23.42
C ALA A 299 -15.34 1.78 24.68
N ASN A 300 -14.71 1.94 25.84
CA ASN A 300 -15.20 1.38 27.10
C ASN A 300 -16.56 1.96 27.54
N GLU A 301 -16.81 3.24 27.26
CA GLU A 301 -18.10 3.87 27.56
C GLU A 301 -19.23 3.27 26.72
N ILE A 302 -19.01 3.13 25.41
CA ILE A 302 -20.01 2.58 24.48
C ILE A 302 -20.17 1.06 24.71
N HIS A 303 -19.10 0.36 25.06
CA HIS A 303 -19.11 -1.08 25.36
C HIS A 303 -20.10 -1.46 26.47
N ARG A 304 -20.36 -0.57 27.44
CA ARG A 304 -21.35 -0.82 28.51
C ARG A 304 -22.76 -1.05 27.98
N THR A 305 -23.09 -0.45 26.84
CA THR A 305 -24.40 -0.61 26.18
C THR A 305 -24.36 -1.57 24.98
N HIS A 306 -23.17 -1.80 24.41
CA HIS A 306 -22.96 -2.64 23.23
C HIS A 306 -21.77 -3.60 23.42
N PRO A 307 -21.93 -4.71 24.16
CA PRO A 307 -20.84 -5.63 24.43
C PRO A 307 -20.39 -6.37 23.16
N ASN A 308 -19.11 -6.75 23.10
CA ASN A 308 -18.47 -7.54 22.03
C ASN A 308 -18.43 -6.92 20.61
N MET A 309 -18.59 -5.60 20.49
CA MET A 309 -18.59 -4.90 19.19
C MET A 309 -17.23 -4.25 18.81
N PHE A 310 -16.21 -4.38 19.66
CA PHE A 310 -14.95 -3.62 19.56
C PHE A 310 -13.73 -4.52 19.44
N TYR A 311 -12.85 -4.19 18.49
CA TYR A 311 -11.64 -4.95 18.19
C TYR A 311 -10.40 -4.08 18.40
N ASP A 312 -9.29 -4.72 18.79
CA ASP A 312 -8.00 -4.04 18.94
C ASP A 312 -7.44 -3.59 17.58
N ILE A 313 -6.84 -2.41 17.57
CA ILE A 313 -6.09 -1.88 16.43
C ILE A 313 -4.62 -2.22 16.65
N LEU A 314 -3.93 -2.61 15.56
CA LEU A 314 -2.50 -2.81 15.59
C LEU A 314 -1.78 -1.46 15.65
N HIS A 315 -0.82 -1.34 16.55
CA HIS A 315 0.09 -0.20 16.53
C HIS A 315 1.17 -0.42 15.46
N PRO A 316 1.62 0.66 14.80
CA PRO A 316 2.66 0.61 13.77
C PRO A 316 3.96 -0.03 14.27
N MET A 317 4.73 -0.71 13.42
CA MET A 317 6.02 -1.24 13.85
C MET A 317 7.00 -0.11 14.20
N GLN A 318 7.49 -0.06 15.45
CA GLN A 318 8.44 0.98 15.89
C GLN A 318 9.85 0.75 15.33
N GLN A 319 10.31 -0.50 15.37
CA GLN A 319 11.59 -0.92 14.80
C GLN A 319 11.54 -2.39 14.41
N VAL A 320 12.06 -2.71 13.22
CA VAL A 320 12.12 -4.10 12.76
C VAL A 320 13.27 -4.85 13.47
N SER A 321 12.91 -5.74 14.39
CA SER A 321 13.87 -6.58 15.11
C SER A 321 14.46 -7.71 14.24
N MET A 322 15.78 -7.90 14.32
CA MET A 322 16.47 -9.04 13.68
C MET A 322 16.37 -10.33 14.48
N VAL A 323 15.93 -10.26 15.72
CA VAL A 323 15.82 -11.40 16.64
C VAL A 323 14.37 -11.58 17.09
N CYS A 324 14.05 -12.80 17.48
CA CYS A 324 12.72 -13.15 17.96
C CYS A 324 12.30 -12.26 19.13
N GLU A 325 11.11 -11.67 19.02
CA GLU A 325 10.53 -10.75 20.01
C GLU A 325 9.70 -11.48 21.06
N ASN A 326 9.52 -12.80 20.91
CA ASN A 326 8.89 -13.61 21.94
C ASN A 326 9.76 -13.61 23.21
N LYS A 327 9.27 -12.95 24.26
CA LYS A 327 9.93 -12.87 25.58
C LYS A 327 10.24 -14.24 26.19
N ASN A 328 9.48 -15.27 25.82
CA ASN A 328 9.66 -16.65 26.29
C ASN A 328 10.43 -17.55 25.31
N CYS A 329 11.14 -16.98 24.33
CA CYS A 329 11.90 -17.74 23.32
C CYS A 329 13.05 -18.54 23.95
N ARG A 330 13.06 -19.86 23.70
CA ARG A 330 14.10 -20.80 24.15
C ARG A 330 14.94 -21.37 23.00
N ALA A 331 14.81 -20.81 21.80
CA ALA A 331 15.56 -21.26 20.64
C ALA A 331 17.05 -20.96 20.80
N THR A 332 17.89 -21.86 20.27
CA THR A 332 19.33 -21.66 20.14
C THR A 332 19.62 -20.58 19.10
N ASP A 333 19.02 -20.70 17.91
CA ASP A 333 18.98 -19.62 16.93
C ASP A 333 17.75 -18.75 17.14
N LYS A 334 18.01 -17.49 17.49
CA LYS A 334 16.98 -16.48 17.74
C LYS A 334 16.74 -15.56 16.56
N SER A 335 17.35 -15.81 15.41
CA SER A 335 17.16 -15.01 14.20
C SER A 335 15.68 -14.97 13.82
N ALA A 336 15.13 -13.77 13.66
CA ALA A 336 13.73 -13.60 13.26
C ALA A 336 13.55 -13.94 11.78
N ILE A 337 12.66 -14.89 11.49
CA ILE A 337 12.37 -15.37 10.13
C ILE A 337 10.96 -15.02 9.67
N SER A 338 10.07 -14.65 10.59
CA SER A 338 8.70 -14.26 10.27
C SER A 338 8.24 -13.05 11.08
N VAL A 339 7.28 -12.30 10.55
CA VAL A 339 6.49 -11.28 11.26
C VAL A 339 5.01 -11.64 11.16
N CYS A 340 4.26 -11.57 12.27
CA CYS A 340 2.83 -11.85 12.32
C CYS A 340 2.06 -10.58 12.69
N PHE A 341 1.01 -10.29 11.91
CA PHE A 341 0.14 -9.12 12.06
C PHE A 341 -1.22 -9.50 12.67
N SER A 342 -1.44 -10.74 13.08
CA SER A 342 -2.65 -11.09 13.84
C SER A 342 -2.66 -10.37 15.19
N THR A 343 -3.82 -9.82 15.57
CA THR A 343 -4.02 -9.18 16.88
C THR A 343 -3.78 -10.15 18.03
N GLU A 344 -4.05 -11.45 17.85
CA GLU A 344 -3.74 -12.49 18.83
C GLU A 344 -2.22 -12.57 19.11
N CYS A 345 -1.40 -12.54 18.07
CA CYS A 345 0.05 -12.56 18.19
C CYS A 345 0.60 -11.20 18.67
N ALA A 346 0.06 -10.10 18.13
CA ALA A 346 0.47 -8.73 18.48
C ALA A 346 0.18 -8.38 19.95
N SER A 347 -0.84 -8.99 20.57
CA SER A 347 -1.15 -8.82 21.99
C SER A 347 0.05 -9.14 22.91
N TYR A 348 0.95 -10.03 22.49
CA TYR A 348 2.17 -10.36 23.25
C TYR A 348 3.29 -9.32 23.10
N ASN A 349 3.11 -8.34 22.22
CA ASN A 349 4.06 -7.26 21.91
C ASN A 349 3.43 -5.87 22.02
N GLY A 350 2.46 -5.69 22.94
CA GLY A 350 1.81 -4.40 23.14
C GLY A 350 1.04 -3.92 21.92
N ASN A 351 0.36 -4.85 21.22
CA ASN A 351 -0.39 -4.62 19.97
C ASN A 351 0.46 -4.16 18.77
N HIS A 352 1.78 -4.24 18.85
CA HIS A 352 2.64 -4.16 17.66
C HIS A 352 2.76 -5.53 16.98
N PRO A 353 2.87 -5.60 15.64
CA PRO A 353 3.22 -6.83 14.94
C PRO A 353 4.46 -7.48 15.56
N ILE A 354 4.46 -8.82 15.65
CA ILE A 354 5.49 -9.57 16.40
C ILE A 354 6.32 -10.45 15.48
N ARG A 355 7.63 -10.40 15.66
CA ARG A 355 8.61 -11.20 14.93
C ARG A 355 9.01 -12.46 15.68
N TYR A 356 9.04 -13.57 14.97
CA TYR A 356 9.38 -14.88 15.50
C TYR A 356 10.60 -15.50 14.80
N CYS A 357 11.45 -16.19 15.57
CA CYS A 357 12.36 -17.19 15.00
C CYS A 357 11.57 -18.42 14.55
N GLU A 358 12.23 -19.32 13.82
CA GLU A 358 11.61 -20.51 13.24
C GLU A 358 10.88 -21.36 14.28
N GLN A 359 11.51 -21.65 15.43
CA GLN A 359 10.87 -22.45 16.49
C GLN A 359 9.61 -21.76 17.04
N CYS A 360 9.66 -20.46 17.32
CA CYS A 360 8.49 -19.73 17.84
C CYS A 360 7.38 -19.62 16.79
N HIS A 361 7.75 -19.44 15.51
CA HIS A 361 6.84 -19.41 14.39
C HIS A 361 6.05 -20.73 14.30
N ASN A 362 6.74 -21.86 14.28
CA ASN A 362 6.12 -23.19 14.17
C ASN A 362 5.24 -23.54 15.39
N ILE A 363 5.56 -23.01 16.58
CA ILE A 363 4.72 -23.19 17.78
C ILE A 363 3.43 -22.38 17.67
N ARG A 364 3.49 -21.15 17.13
CA ARG A 364 2.33 -20.25 17.04
C ARG A 364 1.45 -20.54 15.83
N HIS A 365 2.04 -20.92 14.71
CA HIS A 365 1.36 -21.18 13.45
C HIS A 365 1.55 -22.65 13.09
N ASN A 366 0.54 -23.45 13.42
CA ASN A 366 0.50 -24.87 13.10
C ASN A 366 -0.94 -25.32 12.81
N LYS A 367 -1.14 -26.60 12.50
CA LYS A 367 -2.47 -27.13 12.16
C LYS A 367 -3.55 -26.92 13.23
N ARG A 368 -3.19 -26.59 14.47
CA ARG A 368 -4.13 -26.38 15.59
C ARG A 368 -4.35 -24.90 15.94
N ARG A 369 -3.45 -23.99 15.56
CA ARG A 369 -3.44 -22.57 15.98
C ARG A 369 -2.85 -21.69 14.90
N GLY A 370 -3.42 -20.49 14.72
CA GLY A 370 -2.89 -19.47 13.83
C GLY A 370 -2.97 -19.82 12.34
N GLY A 371 -3.94 -20.63 11.94
CA GLY A 371 -4.16 -20.98 10.53
C GLY A 371 -4.81 -19.85 9.72
N ASP A 372 -5.45 -18.91 10.40
CA ASP A 372 -6.10 -17.70 9.87
C ASP A 372 -5.24 -16.44 10.08
N HIS A 373 -4.07 -16.56 10.70
CA HIS A 373 -3.17 -15.44 10.94
C HIS A 373 -2.50 -15.01 9.64
N VAL A 374 -2.43 -13.70 9.40
CA VAL A 374 -1.60 -13.14 8.33
C VAL A 374 -0.19 -12.92 8.87
N TYR A 375 0.77 -13.62 8.28
CA TYR A 375 2.19 -13.49 8.59
C TYR A 375 3.03 -13.52 7.31
N HIS A 376 4.22 -12.94 7.40
CA HIS A 376 5.18 -12.87 6.30
C HIS A 376 6.49 -13.50 6.74
N THR A 377 7.08 -14.33 5.89
CA THR A 377 8.34 -15.02 6.15
C THR A 377 9.48 -14.44 5.31
N ALA A 378 10.70 -14.81 5.64
CA ALA A 378 11.87 -14.60 4.79
C ALA A 378 11.60 -15.08 3.36
N LEU A 379 12.15 -14.35 2.38
CA LEU A 379 12.06 -14.74 0.99
C LEU A 379 12.82 -16.05 0.74
N PRO A 380 12.20 -17.01 0.03
CA PRO A 380 12.88 -18.25 -0.31
C PRO A 380 13.91 -18.01 -1.44
N HIS A 381 14.73 -19.02 -1.69
CA HIS A 381 15.59 -19.04 -2.88
C HIS A 381 14.77 -18.91 -4.17
N ILE A 382 15.33 -18.29 -5.21
CA ILE A 382 14.64 -17.98 -6.46
C ILE A 382 14.05 -19.22 -7.17
N SER A 383 14.65 -20.40 -7.01
CA SER A 383 14.15 -21.67 -7.56
C SER A 383 12.87 -22.17 -6.89
N LYS A 384 12.63 -21.79 -5.64
CA LYS A 384 11.45 -22.18 -4.86
C LYS A 384 10.27 -21.21 -5.00
N MET A 385 10.44 -20.12 -5.77
CA MET A 385 9.38 -19.15 -6.03
C MET A 385 8.46 -19.66 -7.14
N ASP A 386 7.19 -19.25 -7.12
CA ASP A 386 6.30 -19.45 -8.26
C ASP A 386 6.79 -18.64 -9.48
N SER A 387 6.39 -19.06 -10.68
CA SER A 387 6.86 -18.47 -11.95
C SER A 387 6.69 -16.95 -12.03
N GLN A 388 5.57 -16.42 -11.52
CA GLN A 388 5.30 -14.98 -11.56
C GLN A 388 6.21 -14.24 -10.57
N THR A 389 6.33 -14.71 -9.33
CA THR A 389 7.22 -14.11 -8.33
C THR A 389 8.68 -14.21 -8.74
N GLN A 390 9.11 -15.31 -9.36
CA GLN A 390 10.44 -15.47 -9.94
C GLN A 390 10.70 -14.42 -11.03
N THR A 391 9.73 -14.21 -11.92
CA THR A 391 9.82 -13.17 -12.96
C THR A 391 9.99 -11.77 -12.36
N TYR A 392 9.18 -11.45 -11.33
CA TYR A 392 9.26 -10.18 -10.62
C TYR A 392 10.59 -10.01 -9.90
N MET A 393 11.12 -11.06 -9.26
CA MET A 393 12.43 -11.05 -8.62
C MET A 393 13.55 -10.72 -9.62
N ILE A 394 13.57 -11.40 -10.77
CA ILE A 394 14.59 -11.17 -11.81
C ILE A 394 14.49 -9.75 -12.36
N GLN A 395 13.28 -9.28 -12.67
CA GLN A 395 13.09 -7.91 -13.16
C GLN A 395 13.43 -6.87 -12.10
N ALA A 396 13.11 -7.11 -10.82
CA ALA A 396 13.46 -6.23 -9.72
C ALA A 396 14.99 -6.08 -9.58
N ILE A 397 15.73 -7.21 -9.61
CA ILE A 397 17.21 -7.18 -9.60
C ILE A 397 17.74 -6.38 -10.79
N VAL A 398 17.25 -6.66 -12.00
CA VAL A 398 17.71 -5.96 -13.22
C VAL A 398 17.43 -4.46 -13.13
N SER A 399 16.21 -4.07 -12.73
CA SER A 399 15.83 -2.67 -12.62
C SER A 399 16.67 -1.94 -11.57
N LEU A 400 16.92 -2.55 -10.41
CA LEU A 400 17.77 -1.99 -9.36
C LEU A 400 19.23 -1.82 -9.80
N LEU A 401 19.80 -2.81 -10.49
CA LEU A 401 21.17 -2.71 -11.01
C LEU A 401 21.32 -1.58 -12.05
N LYS A 402 20.29 -1.33 -12.86
CA LYS A 402 20.28 -0.23 -13.83
C LYS A 402 20.21 1.16 -13.19
N GLU A 403 19.63 1.30 -12.00
CA GLU A 403 19.56 2.59 -11.29
C GLU A 403 20.95 3.17 -10.97
N ALA A 404 21.99 2.33 -10.89
CA ALA A 404 23.35 2.78 -10.60
C ALA A 404 24.00 3.55 -11.76
N GLU A 405 23.38 3.61 -12.94
CA GLU A 405 23.84 4.43 -14.05
C GLU A 405 23.74 5.92 -13.72
N PRO A 406 24.85 6.68 -13.84
CA PRO A 406 24.80 8.14 -13.77
C PRO A 406 23.86 8.65 -14.85
N LEU A 407 22.93 9.55 -14.51
CA LEU A 407 22.19 10.30 -15.52
C LEU A 407 23.23 10.95 -16.44
N ARG A 408 23.20 10.59 -17.73
CA ARG A 408 23.99 11.32 -18.73
C ARG A 408 23.52 12.76 -18.68
N PHE A 409 24.35 13.66 -18.14
CA PHE A 409 24.12 15.09 -18.30
C PHE A 409 23.99 15.35 -19.81
N PRO A 410 22.94 16.06 -20.28
CA PRO A 410 22.91 16.54 -21.65
C PRO A 410 24.02 17.60 -21.77
N GLY A 411 25.25 17.16 -22.04
CA GLY A 411 26.42 18.04 -22.01
C GLY A 411 27.80 17.39 -22.16
N SER A 412 28.00 16.08 -21.92
CA SER A 412 29.29 15.43 -22.22
C SER A 412 29.19 14.62 -23.52
N GLY A 413 29.48 15.27 -24.64
CA GLY A 413 29.25 14.73 -25.99
C GLY A 413 30.30 13.74 -26.51
N SER A 414 29.88 12.87 -27.43
CA SER A 414 30.60 12.55 -28.66
C SER A 414 29.68 11.87 -29.70
N GLY A 415 29.42 12.56 -30.81
CA GLY A 415 29.19 12.02 -32.17
C GLY A 415 28.07 11.00 -32.44
N GLY A 416 27.01 11.45 -33.11
CA GLY A 416 26.08 10.57 -33.85
C GLY A 416 24.78 11.29 -34.21
N GLY A 417 24.70 11.85 -35.42
CA GLY A 417 23.52 12.57 -35.91
C GLY A 417 22.31 11.66 -36.17
N GLY A 418 21.12 12.20 -35.94
CA GLY A 418 19.85 11.57 -36.28
C GLY A 418 18.66 12.42 -35.83
N SER A 419 18.06 13.13 -36.77
CA SER A 419 16.88 14.00 -36.62
C SER A 419 15.58 13.21 -36.37
N GLY A 420 14.65 13.77 -35.59
CA GLY A 420 13.24 13.32 -35.56
C GLY A 420 12.48 13.77 -34.30
N GLY A 421 11.55 14.72 -34.44
CA GLY A 421 10.87 15.40 -33.33
C GLY A 421 9.72 14.66 -32.64
N GLY A 422 9.15 15.31 -31.62
CA GLY A 422 7.88 14.90 -31.00
C GLY A 422 7.72 15.42 -29.57
N ALA A 423 6.75 16.31 -29.37
CA ALA A 423 6.41 17.06 -28.16
C ALA A 423 6.15 16.25 -26.87
N GLY A 424 6.47 16.88 -25.74
CA GLY A 424 5.51 17.05 -24.64
C GLY A 424 5.19 15.84 -23.75
N SER A 425 6.08 15.54 -22.80
CA SER A 425 5.68 15.04 -21.49
C SER A 425 6.64 15.60 -20.46
N GLY A 426 6.10 16.31 -19.48
CA GLY A 426 6.86 16.94 -18.41
C GLY A 426 7.69 15.90 -17.69
N SER A 427 9.00 15.91 -17.95
CA SER A 427 10.00 15.28 -17.11
C SER A 427 9.89 15.96 -15.73
N GLN A 428 9.13 15.37 -14.82
CA GLN A 428 9.37 15.57 -13.40
C GLN A 428 10.84 15.18 -13.19
N PHE A 429 11.67 16.19 -12.99
CA PHE A 429 13.11 16.05 -12.86
C PHE A 429 13.40 14.99 -11.80
N ASP A 430 14.06 13.92 -12.24
CA ASP A 430 14.53 12.83 -11.41
C ASP A 430 15.56 13.38 -10.42
N SER A 431 15.09 13.83 -9.26
CA SER A 431 15.86 14.54 -8.24
C SER A 431 16.65 13.59 -7.34
N ALA A 432 16.65 12.29 -7.63
CA ALA A 432 17.36 11.29 -6.84
C ALA A 432 18.87 11.54 -6.91
N SER A 433 19.49 11.71 -5.74
CA SER A 433 20.93 11.92 -5.67
C SER A 433 21.70 10.71 -6.21
N LEU A 434 22.93 10.93 -6.69
CA LEU A 434 23.81 9.84 -7.12
C LEU A 434 23.99 8.78 -6.02
N GLU A 435 24.04 9.20 -4.75
CA GLU A 435 24.16 8.28 -3.62
C GLU A 435 22.93 7.38 -3.45
N GLU A 436 21.72 7.91 -3.65
CA GLU A 436 20.48 7.12 -3.59
C GLU A 436 20.42 6.10 -4.72
N ARG A 437 20.74 6.51 -5.95
CA ARG A 437 20.84 5.63 -7.11
C ARG A 437 21.83 4.49 -6.91
N GLN A 438 23.00 4.82 -6.39
CA GLN A 438 24.03 3.85 -6.02
C GLN A 438 23.55 2.89 -4.93
N LEU A 439 22.77 3.37 -3.96
CA LEU A 439 22.15 2.52 -2.93
C LEU A 439 21.15 1.52 -3.55
N LEU A 440 20.32 1.94 -4.51
CA LEU A 440 19.42 1.05 -5.24
C LEU A 440 20.19 -0.04 -5.99
N GLY A 441 21.31 0.31 -6.65
CA GLY A 441 22.22 -0.67 -7.24
C GLY A 441 22.71 -1.71 -6.24
N ARG A 442 23.06 -1.29 -5.01
CA ARG A 442 23.48 -2.21 -3.94
C ARG A 442 22.35 -3.13 -3.49
N TYR A 443 21.12 -2.64 -3.40
CA TYR A 443 19.94 -3.48 -3.14
C TYR A 443 19.81 -4.58 -4.20
N GLY A 444 20.02 -4.26 -5.48
CA GLY A 444 20.02 -5.24 -6.57
C GLY A 444 21.07 -6.34 -6.37
N VAL A 445 22.30 -5.94 -6.00
CA VAL A 445 23.38 -6.90 -5.70
C VAL A 445 23.04 -7.78 -4.48
N TRP A 446 22.45 -7.21 -3.43
CA TRP A 446 22.08 -7.97 -2.24
C TRP A 446 21.00 -9.00 -2.51
N LEU A 447 19.98 -8.68 -3.31
CA LEU A 447 18.98 -9.65 -3.75
C LEU A 447 19.64 -10.79 -4.55
N LEU A 448 20.52 -10.42 -5.50
CA LEU A 448 21.21 -11.38 -6.35
C LEU A 448 22.09 -12.35 -5.55
N VAL A 449 22.97 -11.82 -4.68
CA VAL A 449 23.89 -12.63 -3.87
C VAL A 449 23.14 -13.42 -2.78
N GLY A 450 22.05 -12.86 -2.26
CA GLY A 450 21.29 -13.48 -1.19
C GLY A 450 20.37 -14.62 -1.64
N LEU A 451 19.76 -14.52 -2.82
CA LEU A 451 18.64 -15.39 -3.23
C LEU A 451 18.80 -16.05 -4.61
N CYS A 452 19.81 -15.68 -5.39
CA CYS A 452 20.01 -16.17 -6.76
C CYS A 452 21.34 -16.91 -6.94
N THR A 453 21.74 -17.67 -5.92
CA THR A 453 22.89 -18.56 -6.07
C THR A 453 22.56 -19.68 -7.06
N PRO A 454 23.51 -20.09 -7.93
CA PRO A 454 23.25 -21.13 -8.92
C PRO A 454 22.88 -22.47 -8.25
N ASP A 455 21.83 -23.11 -8.76
CA ASP A 455 21.38 -24.46 -8.40
C ASP A 455 20.92 -25.21 -9.66
N GLN A 456 20.59 -26.49 -9.53
CA GLN A 456 20.19 -27.33 -10.67
C GLN A 456 18.82 -26.95 -11.27
N GLU A 457 18.04 -26.11 -10.61
CA GLU A 457 16.66 -25.78 -10.99
C GLU A 457 16.56 -24.46 -11.76
N ILE A 458 17.55 -23.57 -11.65
CA ILE A 458 17.59 -22.29 -12.36
C ILE A 458 18.08 -22.48 -13.79
N SER A 459 17.37 -21.88 -14.76
CA SER A 459 17.77 -21.93 -16.17
C SER A 459 19.05 -21.13 -16.44
N ILE A 460 19.85 -21.62 -17.39
CA ILE A 460 21.11 -21.00 -17.80
C ILE A 460 20.88 -19.59 -18.36
N GLU A 461 19.75 -19.34 -19.02
CA GLU A 461 19.38 -18.04 -19.56
C GLU A 461 19.14 -17.01 -18.45
N ILE A 462 18.51 -17.41 -17.34
CA ILE A 462 18.30 -16.56 -16.17
C ILE A 462 19.65 -16.18 -15.56
N LEU A 463 20.52 -17.18 -15.33
CA LEU A 463 21.86 -16.95 -14.78
C LEU A 463 22.70 -16.04 -15.70
N GLY A 464 22.68 -16.30 -17.01
CA GLY A 464 23.39 -15.49 -18.00
C GLY A 464 22.92 -14.04 -18.02
N ARG A 465 21.60 -13.82 -17.95
CA ARG A 465 21.00 -12.47 -17.88
C ARG A 465 21.41 -11.73 -16.61
N LEU A 466 21.35 -12.39 -15.45
CA LEU A 466 21.73 -11.80 -14.17
C LEU A 466 23.24 -11.49 -14.11
N LEU A 467 24.09 -12.40 -14.60
CA LEU A 467 25.52 -12.17 -14.74
C LEU A 467 25.85 -10.98 -15.65
N SER A 468 25.21 -10.91 -16.82
CA SER A 468 25.40 -9.80 -17.76
C SER A 468 25.09 -8.46 -17.09
N MET A 469 23.97 -8.39 -16.37
CA MET A 469 23.58 -7.16 -15.65
C MET A 469 24.52 -6.83 -14.49
N LEU A 470 25.03 -7.86 -13.79
CA LEU A 470 26.01 -7.68 -12.72
C LEU A 470 27.35 -7.13 -13.23
N PHE A 471 27.84 -7.63 -14.37
CA PHE A 471 29.05 -7.10 -15.00
C PHE A 471 28.87 -5.67 -15.49
N HIS A 472 27.71 -5.35 -16.06
CA HIS A 472 27.37 -3.99 -16.46
C HIS A 472 27.36 -3.04 -15.25
N TRP A 473 26.69 -3.43 -14.16
CA TRP A 473 26.68 -2.67 -12.90
C TRP A 473 28.09 -2.46 -12.36
N PHE A 474 28.93 -3.50 -12.36
CA PHE A 474 30.33 -3.40 -11.92
C PHE A 474 31.12 -2.43 -12.80
N HIS A 475 30.98 -2.51 -14.12
CA HIS A 475 31.65 -1.60 -15.06
C HIS A 475 31.28 -0.13 -14.82
N VAL A 476 29.98 0.15 -14.61
CA VAL A 476 29.45 1.50 -14.35
C VAL A 476 29.91 2.04 -12.99
N THR A 477 29.97 1.17 -11.98
CA THR A 477 30.26 1.60 -10.60
C THR A 477 31.74 1.61 -10.24
N ALA A 478 32.58 0.79 -10.89
CA ALA A 478 34.00 0.66 -10.57
C ALA A 478 34.78 1.98 -10.66
N TYR A 479 34.34 2.91 -11.53
CA TYR A 479 34.97 4.22 -11.73
C TYR A 479 34.26 5.37 -10.99
N SER A 480 33.13 5.09 -10.34
CA SER A 480 32.22 6.10 -9.77
C SER A 480 32.31 6.22 -8.24
N PHE A 481 33.16 5.40 -7.59
CA PHE A 481 33.31 5.35 -6.14
C PHE A 481 34.73 5.72 -5.73
N ASP A 482 34.88 6.85 -5.01
CA ASP A 482 36.10 7.12 -4.23
C ASP A 482 36.21 6.04 -3.15
N GLY A 483 37.27 5.22 -3.21
CA GLY A 483 37.48 3.94 -2.51
C GLY A 483 37.54 3.97 -0.97
N THR A 484 36.70 4.75 -0.29
CA THR A 484 36.72 4.96 1.16
C THR A 484 35.67 4.18 1.94
N LYS A 485 34.64 3.60 1.29
CA LYS A 485 33.55 2.87 1.98
C LYS A 485 33.85 1.36 2.08
N LYS A 486 34.24 0.88 3.28
CA LYS A 486 34.50 -0.56 3.61
C LYS A 486 33.38 -1.53 3.18
N SER A 487 32.12 -1.10 3.21
CA SER A 487 30.96 -1.89 2.76
C SER A 487 31.04 -2.29 1.28
N LEU A 488 31.63 -1.45 0.42
CA LEU A 488 31.76 -1.74 -1.01
C LEU A 488 32.78 -2.84 -1.28
N MET A 489 33.89 -2.92 -0.53
CA MET A 489 34.87 -3.99 -0.70
C MET A 489 34.27 -5.37 -0.37
N HIS A 490 33.48 -5.47 0.70
CA HIS A 490 32.75 -6.70 1.02
C HIS A 490 31.75 -7.10 -0.06
N LEU A 491 31.08 -6.10 -0.66
CA LEU A 491 30.16 -6.33 -1.76
C LEU A 491 30.89 -6.85 -3.01
N ILE A 492 32.01 -6.23 -3.40
CA ILE A 492 32.85 -6.66 -4.52
C ILE A 492 33.36 -8.09 -4.31
N PHE A 493 33.82 -8.43 -3.10
CA PHE A 493 34.28 -9.78 -2.78
C PHE A 493 33.15 -10.81 -2.91
N SER A 494 31.95 -10.46 -2.44
CA SER A 494 30.79 -11.36 -2.48
C SER A 494 30.23 -11.53 -3.90
N VAL A 495 30.28 -10.46 -4.71
CA VAL A 495 30.04 -10.50 -6.15
C VAL A 495 31.06 -11.42 -6.83
N GLY A 496 32.35 -11.28 -6.53
CA GLY A 496 33.40 -12.15 -7.07
C GLY A 496 33.15 -13.64 -6.76
N ASN A 497 32.78 -13.96 -5.52
CA ASN A 497 32.44 -15.32 -5.12
C ASN A 497 31.19 -15.86 -5.83
N LEU A 498 30.14 -15.05 -5.97
CA LEU A 498 28.93 -15.45 -6.70
C LEU A 498 29.26 -15.71 -8.17
N THR A 499 29.97 -14.80 -8.82
CA THR A 499 30.40 -14.93 -10.21
C THR A 499 31.21 -16.20 -10.41
N LEU A 500 32.16 -16.49 -9.52
CA LEU A 500 32.94 -17.74 -9.58
C LEU A 500 32.05 -18.98 -9.46
N ARG A 501 31.08 -18.98 -8.53
CA ARG A 501 30.13 -20.09 -8.38
C ARG A 501 29.27 -20.30 -9.63
N ILE A 502 28.80 -19.22 -10.26
CA ILE A 502 28.01 -19.32 -11.50
C ILE A 502 28.89 -19.84 -12.64
N PHE A 503 30.13 -19.38 -12.77
CA PHE A 503 31.06 -19.91 -13.78
C PHE A 503 31.34 -21.41 -13.58
N ILE A 504 31.60 -21.84 -12.35
CA ILE A 504 31.79 -23.28 -12.06
C ILE A 504 30.54 -24.05 -12.49
N HIS A 505 29.36 -23.58 -12.10
CA HIS A 505 28.10 -24.24 -12.44
C HIS A 505 27.80 -24.30 -13.94
N LEU A 506 28.22 -23.30 -14.73
CA LEU A 506 28.04 -23.30 -16.19
C LEU A 506 29.00 -24.24 -16.93
N ILE A 507 30.10 -24.65 -16.28
CA ILE A 507 31.16 -25.49 -16.88
C ILE A 507 31.03 -26.96 -16.44
N THR A 508 30.30 -27.23 -15.35
CA THR A 508 29.99 -28.56 -14.81
C THR A 508 28.59 -29.02 -15.22
#